data_AF-A0A483W1A5-F1
#
_entry.id   AF-A0A483W1A5-F1
#
_cell.length_a   1.000
_cell.length_b   1.000
_cell.length_c   1.000
_cell.angle_alpha   90.00
_cell.angle_beta   90.00
_cell.angle_gamma   90.00
#
_symmetry.space_group_name_H-M   'P 1'
#
loop_
_entity.id
_entity.type
_entity.pdbx_description
1 polymer ?
#
loop_
_entity_poly.entity_id
_entity_poly.type
_entity_poly.pdbx_seq_one_letter_code
_entity_poly.pdbx_strand_id
1 'polypeptide(L)'
;MAAYTSETEKFLQSVSSDQTWWKSRYNPGDSVPHSGIYRCTVCGKEITSNGSDPFPPQNHHQHSQQQAIKWQLIVRTDTKGDRFGIK
;
A
#
# COMPACT_ATOMS: atom_id res chain seq x y z
N MET A 1 3.77 10.14 0.66
CA MET A 1 4.86 9.57 1.46
C MET A 1 4.35 9.38 2.88
N ALA A 2 4.91 8.46 3.64
CA ALA A 2 4.62 8.34 5.08
C ALA A 2 5.67 9.11 5.88
N ALA A 3 5.23 9.90 6.85
CA ALA A 3 6.08 10.57 7.82
C ALA A 3 5.75 10.04 9.22
N TYR A 4 6.77 10.01 10.08
CA TYR A 4 6.64 9.65 11.49
C TYR A 4 7.52 10.57 12.33
N THR A 5 7.30 10.60 13.64
CA THR A 5 8.10 11.37 14.60
C THR A 5 8.95 10.43 15.45
N SER A 6 10.01 10.95 16.07
CA SER A 6 10.81 10.19 17.05
C SER A 6 9.97 9.58 18.18
N GLU A 7 8.92 10.28 18.61
CA GLU A 7 8.00 9.79 19.64
C GLU A 7 7.19 8.55 19.20
N THR A 8 6.83 8.52 17.91
CA THR A 8 5.96 7.47 17.34
C THR A 8 6.72 6.34 16.68
N GLU A 9 8.04 6.47 16.50
CA GLU A 9 8.91 5.43 15.94
C GLU A 9 8.80 4.09 16.67
N LYS A 10 8.61 4.11 18.00
CA LYS A 10 8.43 2.90 18.84
C LYS A 10 7.21 2.04 18.46
N PHE A 11 6.28 2.59 17.67
CA PHE A 11 5.11 1.87 17.16
C PHE A 11 5.30 1.34 15.74
N LEU A 12 6.45 1.60 15.12
CA LEU A 12 6.78 1.15 13.77
C LEU A 12 7.69 -0.07 13.81
N GLN A 13 7.55 -0.91 12.80
CA GLN A 13 8.41 -2.08 12.60
C GLN A 13 8.98 -2.05 11.19
N SER A 14 10.30 -2.10 11.08
CA SER A 14 10.97 -2.39 9.81
C SER A 14 10.92 -3.89 9.56
N VAL A 15 10.52 -4.29 8.35
CA VAL A 15 10.31 -5.69 7.97
C VAL A 15 11.04 -6.00 6.67
N SER A 16 11.41 -7.26 6.46
CA SER A 16 12.00 -7.68 5.18
C SER A 16 10.95 -7.67 4.06
N SER A 17 11.43 -7.61 2.82
CA SER A 17 10.59 -7.64 1.61
C SER A 17 10.25 -9.06 1.14
N ASP A 18 10.46 -10.08 1.97
CA ASP A 18 10.36 -11.48 1.56
C ASP A 18 8.94 -11.88 1.17
N GLN A 19 7.96 -11.31 1.86
CA GLN A 19 6.55 -11.57 1.62
C GLN A 19 6.09 -11.04 0.27
N THR A 20 5.26 -11.82 -0.43
CA THR A 20 4.88 -11.55 -1.82
C THR A 20 4.15 -10.22 -1.99
N TRP A 21 3.34 -9.81 -1.02
CA TRP A 21 2.57 -8.56 -1.07
C TRP A 21 3.43 -7.28 -1.17
N TRP A 22 4.70 -7.32 -0.75
CA TRP A 22 5.63 -6.21 -0.94
C TRP A 22 6.14 -6.09 -2.39
N LYS A 23 6.15 -7.21 -3.11
CA LYS A 23 6.68 -7.34 -4.48
C LYS A 23 5.57 -7.32 -5.54
N SER A 24 4.33 -7.64 -5.16
CA SER A 24 3.17 -7.64 -6.04
C SER A 24 2.80 -6.25 -6.59
N ARG A 25 2.03 -6.27 -7.68
CA ARG A 25 1.49 -5.09 -8.36
C ARG A 25 0.01 -5.34 -8.67
N TYR A 26 -0.85 -4.53 -8.07
CA TYR A 26 -2.30 -4.71 -8.13
C TYR A 26 -2.94 -3.77 -9.14
N ASN A 27 -3.99 -4.22 -9.80
CA ASN A 27 -4.77 -3.40 -10.71
C ASN A 27 -5.75 -2.51 -9.95
N PRO A 28 -6.23 -1.42 -10.58
CA PRO A 28 -7.47 -0.77 -10.17
C PRO A 28 -8.61 -1.79 -10.05
N GLY A 29 -9.42 -1.68 -9.00
CA GLY A 29 -10.55 -2.59 -8.75
C GLY A 29 -10.20 -3.95 -8.12
N ASP A 30 -8.93 -4.37 -8.09
CA ASP A 30 -8.53 -5.58 -7.36
C ASP A 30 -8.84 -5.40 -5.86
N SER A 31 -9.20 -6.48 -5.17
CA SER A 31 -9.34 -6.46 -3.72
C SER A 31 -7.99 -6.18 -3.06
N VAL A 32 -7.98 -5.24 -2.12
CA VAL A 32 -6.79 -4.86 -1.36
C VAL A 32 -6.44 -6.01 -0.40
N PRO A 33 -5.24 -6.61 -0.49
CA PRO A 33 -4.87 -7.75 0.33
C PRO A 33 -4.58 -7.35 1.80
N HIS A 34 -4.05 -6.15 2.02
CA HIS A 34 -3.73 -5.64 3.35
C HIS A 34 -4.01 -4.15 3.43
N SER A 35 -4.58 -3.69 4.55
CA SER A 35 -4.72 -2.26 4.81
C SER A 35 -3.35 -1.58 4.83
N GLY A 36 -3.24 -0.38 4.26
CA GLY A 36 -1.97 0.32 4.17
C GLY A 36 -1.93 1.49 3.19
N ILE A 37 -0.71 1.97 2.95
CA ILE A 37 -0.39 2.98 1.94
C ILE A 37 0.16 2.28 0.71
N TYR A 38 -0.45 2.58 -0.43
CA TYR A 38 -0.06 2.07 -1.74
C TYR A 38 0.41 3.21 -2.64
N ARG A 39 1.44 2.94 -3.45
CA ARG A 39 1.99 3.88 -4.43
C ARG A 39 1.66 3.43 -5.85
N CYS A 40 1.24 4.37 -6.69
CA CYS A 40 1.11 4.18 -8.12
C CYS A 40 2.51 4.05 -8.76
N THR A 41 2.75 2.97 -9.50
CA THR A 41 4.04 2.74 -10.17
C THR A 41 4.33 3.67 -11.34
N VAL A 42 3.32 4.38 -11.83
CA VAL A 42 3.43 5.27 -13.01
C VAL A 42 3.66 6.71 -12.57
N CYS A 43 2.75 7.29 -11.78
CA CYS A 43 2.82 8.70 -11.39
C CYS A 43 3.39 8.93 -9.99
N GLY A 44 3.60 7.87 -9.20
CA GLY A 44 4.11 7.97 -7.83
C GLY A 44 3.12 8.51 -6.80
N LYS A 45 1.89 8.89 -7.18
CA LYS A 45 0.84 9.25 -6.22
C LYS A 45 0.53 8.07 -5.30
N GLU A 46 0.13 8.40 -4.07
CA GLU A 46 -0.18 7.42 -3.06
C GLU A 46 -1.65 7.47 -2.66
N ILE A 47 -2.14 6.34 -2.15
CA ILE A 47 -3.48 6.18 -1.61
C ILE A 47 -3.40 5.42 -0.30
N THR A 48 -4.37 5.69 0.58
CA THR A 48 -4.68 4.82 1.72
C THR A 48 -5.78 3.85 1.29
N SER A 49 -5.62 2.57 1.60
CA SER A 49 -6.61 1.55 1.27
C SER A 49 -6.82 0.61 2.45
N ASN A 50 -8.07 0.24 2.69
CA ASN A 50 -8.42 -0.77 3.68
C ASN A 50 -8.42 -2.15 3.00
N GLY A 51 -8.03 -3.18 3.74
CA GLY A 51 -8.11 -4.56 3.27
C GLY A 51 -9.54 -4.94 2.92
N SER A 52 -9.68 -5.82 1.93
CA SER A 52 -10.95 -6.29 1.36
C SER A 52 -11.75 -5.27 0.53
N ASP A 53 -11.50 -3.97 0.67
CA ASP A 53 -12.04 -2.96 -0.24
C ASP A 53 -11.34 -3.04 -1.62
N PRO A 54 -12.01 -2.67 -2.72
CA PRO A 54 -11.35 -2.58 -4.03
C PRO A 54 -10.43 -1.36 -4.12
N PHE A 55 -9.32 -1.49 -4.86
CA PHE A 55 -8.49 -0.33 -5.19
C PHE A 55 -9.28 0.72 -5.99
N PRO A 56 -9.00 2.03 -5.81
CA PRO A 56 -9.68 3.10 -6.53
C PRO A 56 -9.63 2.90 -8.05
N PRO A 57 -10.74 3.22 -8.77
CA PRO A 57 -10.76 3.12 -10.22
C PRO A 57 -9.78 4.11 -10.85
N GLN A 58 -9.25 3.73 -12.01
CA GLN A 58 -8.23 4.47 -12.76
C GLN A 58 -8.61 5.94 -13.05
N ASN A 59 -9.91 6.27 -13.09
CA ASN A 59 -10.41 7.59 -13.45
C ASN A 59 -10.52 8.60 -12.28
N HIS A 60 -10.11 8.25 -11.06
CA HIS A 60 -10.20 9.21 -9.95
C HIS A 60 -9.17 10.36 -10.05
N HIS A 61 -8.12 10.20 -10.85
CA HIS A 61 -7.24 11.28 -11.30
C HIS A 61 -6.84 11.02 -12.76
N GLN A 62 -7.04 11.98 -13.65
CA GLN A 62 -6.69 11.85 -15.06
C GLN A 62 -5.16 11.73 -15.19
N HIS A 63 -4.68 10.53 -15.54
CA HIS A 63 -3.26 10.31 -15.80
C HIS A 63 -2.97 10.74 -17.23
N SER A 64 -2.00 11.64 -17.43
CA SER A 64 -1.57 12.06 -18.77
C SER A 64 -0.87 10.94 -19.54
N GLN A 65 -0.41 9.91 -18.84
CA GLN A 65 0.27 8.75 -19.40
C GLN A 65 -0.72 7.60 -19.59
N GLN A 66 -0.81 7.05 -20.80
CA GLN A 66 -1.69 5.93 -21.17
C GLN A 66 -1.23 4.56 -20.61
N GLN A 67 -0.33 4.55 -19.62
CA GLN A 67 0.19 3.32 -19.04
C GLN A 67 -0.80 2.73 -18.04
N ALA A 68 -0.90 1.40 -17.99
CA ALA A 68 -1.72 0.71 -17.01
C ALA A 68 -1.21 1.01 -15.59
N ILE A 69 -2.05 1.60 -14.76
CA ILE A 69 -1.73 1.88 -13.36
C ILE A 69 -1.57 0.56 -12.61
N LYS A 70 -0.55 0.48 -11.77
CA LYS A 70 -0.42 -0.57 -10.76
C LYS A 70 -0.20 0.05 -9.38
N TRP A 71 -0.79 -0.58 -8.39
CA TRP A 71 -0.60 -0.25 -6.98
C TRP A 71 0.45 -1.17 -6.36
N GLN A 72 1.41 -0.58 -5.64
CA GLN A 72 2.42 -1.28 -4.88
C GLN A 72 2.28 -0.91 -3.40
N LEU A 73 2.23 -1.90 -2.51
CA LEU A 73 2.23 -1.67 -1.07
C LEU A 73 3.58 -1.10 -0.62
N ILE A 74 3.57 0.00 0.12
CA ILE A 74 4.79 0.60 0.69
C ILE A 74 4.75 0.72 2.22
N VAL A 75 3.57 0.79 2.83
CA VAL A 75 3.39 0.72 4.28
C VAL A 75 2.17 -0.16 4.57
N ARG A 76 2.32 -1.15 5.44
CA ARG A 76 1.21 -2.02 5.89
C ARG A 76 0.76 -1.60 7.28
N THR A 77 -0.54 -1.62 7.55
CA THR A 77 -1.09 -1.46 8.90
C THR A 77 -1.39 -2.82 9.53
N ASP A 78 -1.15 -2.95 10.84
CA ASP A 78 -1.45 -4.16 11.61
C ASP A 78 -2.91 -4.17 12.09
N THR A 79 -3.86 -4.26 11.16
CA THR A 79 -5.29 -4.26 11.49
C THR A 79 -5.76 -5.47 12.28
N LYS A 80 -4.94 -6.52 12.34
CA LYS A 80 -5.22 -7.74 13.11
C LYS A 80 -4.59 -7.73 14.51
N GLY A 81 -3.67 -6.82 14.79
CA GLY A 81 -2.90 -6.81 16.04
C GLY A 81 -1.95 -8.01 16.16
N ASP A 82 -1.57 -8.62 15.04
CA ASP A 82 -0.74 -9.84 14.99
C ASP A 82 0.73 -9.54 14.67
N ARG A 83 1.15 -8.27 14.78
CA ARG A 83 2.48 -7.78 14.44
C ARG A 83 2.88 -8.18 13.03
N PHE A 84 1.95 -8.00 12.10
CA PHE A 84 2.11 -8.34 10.68
C PHE A 84 2.31 -9.84 10.40
N GLY A 85 2.05 -10.70 11.38
CA GLY A 85 2.33 -12.14 11.33
C GLY A 85 3.81 -12.50 11.51
N ILE A 86 4.62 -11.57 12.02
CA ILE A 86 6.04 -11.79 12.30
C ILE A 86 6.17 -12.24 13.76
N LYS A 87 6.68 -13.46 13.96
CA LYS A 87 7.00 -14.00 15.28
C LYS A 87 8.33 -13.45 15.79
#